data_AF-A0A4S8JNJ2-F1
#
_entry.id   AF-A0A4S8JNJ2-F1
#
_cell.length_a   1.000
_cell.length_b   1.000
_cell.length_c   1.000
_cell.angle_alpha   90.00
_cell.angle_beta   90.00
_cell.angle_gamma   90.00
#
_symmetry.space_group_name_H-M   'P 1'
#
loop_
_entity.id
_entity.type
_entity.pdbx_description
1 polymer ?
#
loop_
_entity_poly.entity_id
_entity_poly.type
_entity_poly.pdbx_seq_one_letter_code
_entity_poly.pdbx_strand_id
1 'polypeptide(L)'
;MFLVDTRLRPSPFPSDRHWYFSLVSSISYRLLHHYQSLLHGFSTSLTPSQARAIGDHRGVVAVSPDSLLRPHTTRSPSFLGLGLDLPGSHLSALSHRGSAAVIGFIDTGIWPERPSFSDRVLDPPPRRWRAECEEGPGFNRSHCNRKYPPYPSPPATGPRSTSADRTNLSSTS
;
A
#
# COMPACT_ATOMS: atom_id res chain seq x y z
N MET A 1 -8.17 -12.91 -3.55
CA MET A 1 -8.29 -11.77 -4.46
C MET A 1 -8.84 -12.25 -5.81
N PHE A 2 -9.81 -11.52 -6.36
CA PHE A 2 -10.31 -11.68 -7.72
C PHE A 2 -9.80 -10.52 -8.56
N LEU A 3 -9.09 -10.80 -9.64
CA LEU A 3 -8.74 -9.82 -10.66
C LEU A 3 -9.83 -9.80 -11.73
N VAL A 4 -10.26 -8.61 -12.15
CA VAL A 4 -11.44 -8.44 -12.99
C VAL A 4 -11.14 -7.50 -14.15
N ASP A 5 -11.58 -7.88 -15.36
CA ASP A 5 -11.58 -6.99 -16.52
C ASP A 5 -12.85 -6.14 -16.50
N THR A 6 -12.69 -4.87 -16.11
CA THR A 6 -13.79 -3.91 -15.98
C THR A 6 -14.43 -3.52 -17.31
N ARG A 7 -13.76 -3.77 -18.45
CA ARG A 7 -14.33 -3.56 -19.79
C ARG A 7 -15.48 -4.53 -20.09
N LEU A 8 -15.54 -5.65 -19.36
CA LEU A 8 -16.58 -6.66 -19.48
C LEU A 8 -17.73 -6.45 -18.47
N ARG A 9 -17.74 -5.33 -17.73
CA ARG A 9 -18.82 -5.01 -16.80
C ARG A 9 -20.15 -4.89 -17.56
N PRO A 10 -21.19 -5.66 -17.18
CA PRO A 10 -22.50 -5.53 -17.80
C PRO A 10 -23.12 -4.14 -17.58
N SER A 11 -23.82 -3.63 -18.58
CA SER A 11 -24.50 -2.33 -18.55
C SER A 11 -25.49 -2.09 -17.41
N PRO A 12 -26.23 -3.07 -16.84
CA PRO A 12 -27.11 -2.80 -15.71
C PRO A 12 -26.38 -2.34 -14.43
N PHE A 13 -25.05 -2.48 -14.36
CA PHE A 13 -24.28 -2.10 -13.18
C PHE A 13 -23.69 -0.68 -13.30
N PRO A 14 -24.05 0.25 -12.38
CA PRO A 14 -23.61 1.64 -12.45
C PRO A 14 -22.13 1.84 -12.09
N SER A 15 -21.49 0.88 -11.41
CA SER A 15 -20.05 0.90 -11.14
C SER A 15 -19.48 -0.51 -10.92
N ASP A 16 -18.15 -0.62 -10.99
CA ASP A 16 -17.42 -1.88 -10.71
C ASP A 16 -17.79 -2.44 -9.34
N ARG A 17 -17.87 -1.58 -8.32
CA ARG A 17 -18.27 -2.00 -6.97
C ARG A 17 -19.66 -2.64 -6.92
N HIS A 18 -20.64 -2.10 -7.65
CA HIS A 18 -21.98 -2.68 -7.69
C HIS A 18 -21.98 -4.03 -8.41
N TRP A 19 -21.23 -4.13 -9.51
CA TRP A 19 -21.06 -5.39 -10.21
C TRP A 19 -20.37 -6.43 -9.32
N TYR A 20 -19.25 -6.09 -8.69
CA TYR A 20 -18.56 -7.00 -7.78
C TYR A 20 -19.46 -7.42 -6.62
N PHE A 21 -20.18 -6.48 -6.01
CA PHE A 21 -21.13 -6.82 -4.96
C PHE A 21 -22.19 -7.82 -5.43
N SER A 22 -22.72 -7.68 -6.65
CA SER A 22 -23.68 -8.63 -7.22
C SER A 22 -23.10 -10.04 -7.45
N LEU A 23 -21.81 -10.15 -7.80
CA LEU A 23 -21.12 -11.45 -7.95
C LEU A 23 -21.02 -12.19 -6.62
N VAL A 24 -20.83 -11.44 -5.52
CA VAL A 24 -20.66 -12.04 -4.20
C VAL A 24 -21.98 -12.17 -3.45
N SER A 25 -22.96 -11.27 -3.64
CA SER A 25 -24.14 -11.14 -2.77
C SER A 25 -25.02 -12.40 -2.67
N SER A 26 -25.01 -13.25 -3.69
CA SER A 26 -25.74 -14.54 -3.69
C SER A 26 -25.08 -15.63 -2.83
N ILE A 27 -23.84 -15.40 -2.40
CA ILE A 27 -22.96 -16.40 -1.79
C ILE A 27 -22.35 -15.90 -0.46
N SER A 28 -21.92 -14.64 -0.43
CA SER A 28 -21.36 -13.95 0.72
C SER A 28 -21.72 -12.46 0.66
N TYR A 29 -22.33 -11.94 1.72
CA TYR A 29 -22.69 -10.51 1.81
C TYR A 29 -21.49 -9.60 2.13
N ARG A 30 -20.24 -10.11 2.07
CA ARG A 30 -19.05 -9.39 2.55
C ARG A 30 -18.01 -9.19 1.46
N LEU A 31 -18.06 -8.03 0.83
CA LEU A 31 -16.96 -7.47 0.04
C LEU A 31 -15.95 -6.82 0.99
N LEU A 32 -14.73 -7.37 1.10
CA LEU A 32 -13.71 -6.90 2.05
C LEU A 32 -12.95 -5.70 1.49
N HIS A 33 -12.36 -5.84 0.31
CA HIS A 33 -11.64 -4.77 -0.37
C HIS A 33 -12.07 -4.63 -1.83
N HIS A 34 -11.95 -3.40 -2.34
CA HIS A 34 -12.21 -3.02 -3.72
C HIS A 34 -10.96 -2.31 -4.25
N TYR A 35 -10.33 -2.89 -5.27
CA TYR A 35 -9.12 -2.37 -5.89
C TYR A 35 -9.50 -1.70 -7.22
N GLN A 36 -9.09 -0.44 -7.39
CA GLN A 36 -9.44 0.37 -8.57
C GLN A 36 -8.29 1.22 -9.15
N SER A 37 -7.17 1.37 -8.44
CA SER A 37 -6.11 2.32 -8.83
C SER A 37 -5.03 1.71 -9.73
N LEU A 38 -4.37 0.63 -9.27
CA LEU A 38 -3.31 -0.07 -10.02
C LEU A 38 -3.81 -1.36 -10.68
N LEU A 39 -4.83 -1.95 -10.07
CA LEU A 39 -5.44 -3.21 -10.44
C LEU A 39 -6.94 -3.04 -10.25
N HIS A 40 -7.72 -3.71 -11.10
CA HIS A 40 -9.16 -3.84 -10.93
C HIS A 40 -9.50 -5.19 -10.32
N GLY A 41 -10.21 -5.17 -9.19
CA GLY A 41 -10.57 -6.41 -8.52
C GLY A 41 -11.17 -6.22 -7.14
N PHE A 42 -11.37 -7.33 -6.45
CA PHE A 42 -11.91 -7.34 -5.10
C PHE A 42 -11.40 -8.51 -4.26
N SER A 43 -11.60 -8.44 -2.95
CA SER A 43 -11.41 -9.56 -2.03
C SER A 43 -12.67 -9.82 -1.21
N THR A 44 -12.88 -11.09 -0.89
CA THR A 44 -14.01 -11.57 -0.10
C THR A 44 -13.64 -12.91 0.54
N SER A 45 -14.32 -13.27 1.63
CA SER A 45 -14.15 -14.55 2.31
C SER A 45 -15.14 -15.56 1.73
N LEU A 46 -14.64 -16.65 1.14
CA LEU A 46 -15.42 -17.67 0.44
C LEU A 46 -14.83 -19.06 0.68
N THR A 47 -15.64 -20.09 0.52
CA THR A 47 -15.14 -21.47 0.41
C THR A 47 -14.50 -21.73 -0.97
N PRO A 48 -13.67 -22.78 -1.13
CA PRO A 48 -13.06 -23.11 -2.41
C PRO A 48 -14.06 -23.42 -3.55
N SER A 49 -15.25 -23.93 -3.22
CA SER A 49 -16.31 -24.17 -4.23
C SER A 49 -16.97 -22.86 -4.66
N GLN A 50 -17.24 -21.97 -3.71
CA GLN A 50 -17.78 -20.63 -3.97
C GLN A 50 -16.82 -19.78 -4.80
N ALA A 51 -15.52 -19.84 -4.48
CA ALA A 51 -14.50 -19.11 -5.23
C ALA A 51 -14.40 -19.56 -6.68
N ARG A 52 -14.53 -20.87 -6.96
CA ARG A 52 -14.59 -21.41 -8.32
C ARG A 52 -15.83 -20.92 -9.07
N ALA A 53 -17.00 -20.97 -8.45
CA ALA A 53 -18.25 -20.51 -9.07
C ALA A 53 -18.19 -19.04 -9.51
N ILE A 54 -17.56 -18.17 -8.71
CA ILE A 54 -17.33 -16.76 -9.10
C ILE A 54 -16.20 -16.66 -10.14
N GLY A 55 -15.16 -17.49 -10.00
CA GLY A 55 -14.02 -17.55 -10.91
C GLY A 55 -14.38 -17.83 -12.37
N ASP A 56 -15.46 -18.57 -12.61
CA ASP A 56 -15.94 -18.92 -13.95
C ASP A 56 -16.69 -17.76 -14.64
N HIS A 57 -16.94 -16.65 -13.95
CA HIS A 57 -17.62 -15.49 -14.53
C HIS A 57 -16.73 -14.81 -15.57
N ARG A 58 -17.27 -14.50 -16.77
CA ARG A 58 -16.53 -13.94 -17.93
C ARG A 58 -15.61 -12.75 -17.62
N GLY A 59 -15.98 -11.94 -16.64
CA GLY A 59 -15.21 -10.77 -16.20
C GLY A 59 -14.01 -11.09 -15.31
N VAL A 60 -13.99 -12.24 -14.65
CA VAL A 60 -12.92 -12.63 -13.74
C VAL A 60 -11.74 -13.16 -14.55
N VAL A 61 -10.59 -12.50 -14.38
CA VAL A 61 -9.34 -12.83 -15.08
C VAL A 61 -8.53 -13.85 -14.28
N ALA A 62 -8.50 -13.71 -12.97
CA ALA A 62 -7.77 -14.62 -12.09
C ALA A 62 -8.33 -14.62 -10.67
N VAL A 63 -8.18 -15.74 -9.98
CA VAL A 63 -8.50 -15.90 -8.57
C VAL A 63 -7.26 -16.36 -7.84
N SER A 64 -6.83 -15.59 -6.84
CA SER A 64 -5.72 -15.95 -5.95
C SER A 64 -6.24 -16.13 -4.53
N PRO A 65 -5.94 -17.25 -3.85
CA PRO A 65 -6.24 -17.37 -2.42
C PRO A 65 -5.44 -16.32 -1.64
N ASP A 66 -6.03 -15.84 -0.55
CA ASP A 66 -5.25 -15.06 0.42
C ASP A 66 -4.26 -15.99 1.13
N SER A 67 -3.02 -15.55 1.29
CA SER A 67 -1.94 -16.36 1.81
C SER A 67 -1.15 -15.55 2.82
N LEU A 68 -0.95 -16.12 4.01
CA LEU A 68 -0.13 -15.50 5.03
C LEU A 68 1.34 -15.52 4.59
N LEU A 69 1.87 -14.34 4.24
CA LEU A 69 3.30 -14.16 3.99
C LEU A 69 4.01 -13.91 5.31
N ARG A 70 5.12 -14.63 5.53
CA ARG A 70 6.00 -14.37 6.69
C ARG A 70 7.05 -13.33 6.29
N PRO A 71 7.28 -12.28 7.10
CA PRO A 71 8.35 -11.34 6.84
C PRO A 71 9.71 -12.05 6.76
N HIS A 72 10.44 -11.82 5.68
CA HIS A 72 11.82 -12.24 5.55
C HIS A 72 12.72 -11.05 5.88
N THR A 73 13.20 -10.97 7.13
CA THR A 73 14.07 -9.87 7.60
C THR A 73 15.54 -10.25 7.50
N THR A 74 16.04 -10.50 6.29
CA THR A 74 17.50 -10.75 6.12
C THR A 74 18.23 -9.48 5.72
N ARG A 75 19.15 -9.02 6.58
CA ARG A 75 20.25 -8.06 6.33
C ARG A 75 19.99 -7.02 5.21
N SER A 76 18.91 -6.24 5.32
CA SER A 76 18.53 -5.23 4.32
C SER A 76 19.65 -4.24 3.96
N PRO A 77 20.50 -3.77 4.89
CA PRO A 77 21.61 -2.89 4.53
C PRO A 77 22.63 -3.57 3.61
N SER A 78 23.02 -4.82 3.88
CA SER A 78 23.95 -5.57 3.03
C SER A 78 23.33 -5.93 1.68
N PHE A 79 22.04 -6.27 1.65
CA PHE A 79 21.30 -6.52 0.42
C PHE A 79 21.25 -5.29 -0.50
N LEU A 80 21.08 -4.10 0.08
CA LEU A 80 21.08 -2.83 -0.62
C LEU A 80 22.50 -2.31 -0.94
N GLY A 81 23.55 -3.08 -0.60
CA GLY A 81 24.94 -2.65 -0.80
C GLY A 81 25.40 -1.51 0.11
N LEU A 82 24.66 -1.23 1.20
CA LEU A 82 24.91 -0.15 2.16
C LEU A 82 25.80 -0.61 3.33
N GLY A 83 26.75 -1.51 3.07
CA GLY A 83 27.67 -2.02 4.09
C GLY A 83 28.55 -0.92 4.68
N LEU A 84 28.58 -0.80 6.00
CA LEU A 84 29.42 0.15 6.73
C LEU A 84 30.92 -0.19 6.66
N ASP A 85 31.27 -1.43 6.30
CA ASP A 85 32.64 -1.96 6.30
C ASP A 85 33.35 -1.86 4.95
N LEU A 86 32.75 -1.20 3.94
CA LEU A 86 33.39 -1.00 2.64
C LEU A 86 34.23 0.29 2.64
N PRO A 87 35.54 0.24 2.29
CA PRO A 87 36.34 1.43 2.11
C PRO A 87 35.74 2.27 0.99
N GLY A 88 35.33 3.51 1.28
CA GLY A 88 34.62 4.37 0.33
C GLY A 88 33.11 4.20 0.36
N SER A 89 32.50 4.05 1.54
CA SER A 89 31.05 4.06 1.71
C SER A 89 30.43 5.25 0.95
N HIS A 90 29.87 4.94 -0.23
CA HIS A 90 29.28 5.91 -1.17
C HIS A 90 28.07 6.66 -0.58
N LEU A 91 27.66 6.34 0.65
CA LEU A 91 26.63 7.03 1.42
C LEU A 91 26.89 8.54 1.52
N SER A 92 28.15 8.95 1.73
CA SER A 92 28.50 10.37 1.78
C SER A 92 28.33 11.07 0.43
N ALA A 93 28.63 10.38 -0.67
CA ALA A 93 28.45 10.87 -2.05
C ALA A 93 26.98 10.89 -2.51
N LEU A 94 26.13 10.08 -1.87
CA LEU A 94 24.69 10.00 -2.12
C LEU A 94 23.86 10.94 -1.24
N SER A 95 24.44 11.49 -0.18
CA SER A 95 23.76 12.30 0.85
C SER A 95 22.93 13.47 0.30
N HIS A 96 23.31 14.04 -0.84
CA HIS A 96 22.56 15.10 -1.52
C HIS A 96 21.76 14.63 -2.75
N ARG A 97 21.96 13.40 -3.23
CA ARG A 97 21.31 12.88 -4.44
C ARG A 97 19.95 12.22 -4.17
N GLY A 98 19.64 11.93 -2.90
CA GLY A 98 18.38 11.32 -2.47
C GLY A 98 17.27 12.30 -2.04
N SER A 99 17.53 13.61 -1.94
CA SER A 99 16.61 14.58 -1.32
C SER A 99 15.23 14.69 -1.98
N ALA A 100 15.11 14.27 -3.25
CA ALA A 100 13.85 14.25 -3.97
C ALA A 100 13.22 12.85 -4.06
N ALA A 101 13.87 11.78 -3.61
CA ALA A 101 13.35 10.42 -3.70
C ALA A 101 12.38 10.13 -2.54
N VAL A 102 11.33 9.36 -2.83
CA VAL A 102 10.45 8.80 -1.79
C VAL A 102 10.55 7.29 -1.87
N ILE A 103 10.87 6.67 -0.74
CA ILE A 103 11.01 5.23 -0.62
C ILE A 103 9.83 4.70 0.19
N GLY A 104 9.34 3.54 -0.21
CA GLY A 104 8.21 2.89 0.42
C GLY A 104 8.61 1.57 1.05
N PHE A 105 8.12 1.31 2.26
CA PHE A 105 8.31 0.03 2.93
C PHE A 105 6.94 -0.60 3.22
N ILE A 106 6.83 -1.90 3.01
CA ILE A 106 5.65 -2.68 3.42
C ILE A 106 6.18 -3.68 4.44
N ASP A 107 6.01 -3.33 5.71
CA ASP A 107 6.52 -4.08 6.85
C ASP A 107 5.52 -3.97 8.02
N THR A 108 5.79 -4.72 9.07
CA THR A 108 5.02 -4.85 10.31
C THR A 108 4.89 -3.57 11.12
N GLY A 109 5.75 -2.58 10.91
CA GLY A 109 5.71 -1.32 11.66
C GLY A 109 7.01 -0.53 11.61
N ILE A 110 7.00 0.59 12.32
CA ILE A 110 8.18 1.40 12.62
C ILE A 110 8.21 1.71 14.13
N TRP A 111 9.41 1.99 14.66
CA TRP A 111 9.59 2.55 16.00
C TRP A 111 9.95 4.04 15.85
N PRO A 112 8.95 4.95 15.79
CA PRO A 112 9.19 6.35 15.47
C PRO A 112 10.06 7.08 16.48
N GLU A 113 10.22 6.54 17.68
CA GLU A 113 11.04 7.09 18.76
C GLU A 113 12.54 6.86 18.54
N ARG A 114 12.93 5.98 17.61
CA ARG A 114 14.36 5.74 17.35
C ARG A 114 15.02 6.96 16.72
N PRO A 115 16.24 7.36 17.16
CA PRO A 115 16.94 8.52 16.60
C PRO A 115 17.14 8.50 15.08
N SER A 116 17.24 7.31 14.47
CA SER A 116 17.33 7.14 13.01
C SER A 116 16.13 7.70 12.24
N PHE A 117 15.00 7.90 12.91
CA PHE A 117 13.79 8.47 12.34
C PHE A 117 13.63 9.97 12.58
N SER A 118 14.61 10.64 13.21
CA SER A 118 14.62 12.09 13.33
C SER A 118 14.69 12.78 11.96
N ASP A 119 13.97 13.88 11.82
CA ASP A 119 13.87 14.69 10.60
C ASP A 119 14.54 16.07 10.72
N ARG A 120 15.26 16.33 11.82
CA ARG A 120 15.85 17.64 12.15
C ARG A 120 16.74 18.22 11.06
N VAL A 121 17.37 17.35 10.27
CA VAL A 121 18.32 17.70 9.21
C VAL A 121 17.75 17.49 7.80
N LEU A 122 16.47 17.14 7.68
CA LEU A 122 15.84 16.88 6.38
C LEU A 122 15.16 18.12 5.82
N ASP A 123 15.28 18.34 4.52
CA ASP A 123 14.44 19.28 3.81
C ASP A 123 12.95 18.88 3.86
N PRO A 124 12.03 19.81 3.57
CA PRO A 124 10.61 19.47 3.42
C PRO A 124 10.41 18.36 2.37
N PRO A 125 9.39 17.48 2.54
CA PRO A 125 9.07 16.47 1.54
C PRO A 125 8.81 17.08 0.16
N PRO A 126 9.10 16.36 -0.95
CA PRO A 126 8.85 16.86 -2.28
C PRO A 126 7.38 17.26 -2.46
N ARG A 127 7.09 18.44 -3.05
CA ARG A 127 5.71 18.95 -3.22
C ARG A 127 4.76 18.02 -3.97
N ARG A 128 5.31 17.10 -4.78
CA ARG A 128 4.54 16.08 -5.52
C ARG A 128 4.11 14.90 -4.66
N TRP A 129 4.68 14.74 -3.47
CA TRP A 129 4.32 13.70 -2.53
C TRP A 129 2.96 14.00 -1.91
N ARG A 130 2.07 13.01 -1.93
CA ARG A 130 0.65 13.15 -1.56
C ARG A 130 0.20 12.18 -0.47
N ALA A 131 1.13 11.56 0.25
CA ALA A 131 0.74 10.66 1.34
C ALA A 131 0.35 11.45 2.60
N GLU A 132 -0.53 10.82 3.37
CA GLU A 132 -1.00 11.31 4.66
C GLU A 132 -0.31 10.51 5.78
N CYS A 133 -0.01 11.19 6.88
CA CYS A 133 0.41 10.53 8.10
C CYS A 133 -0.83 10.01 8.84
N GLU A 134 -1.02 8.69 8.82
CA GLU A 134 -2.16 8.04 9.46
C GLU A 134 -1.82 7.60 10.89
N GLU A 135 -2.72 7.88 11.83
CA GLU A 135 -2.60 7.41 13.22
C GLU A 135 -3.02 5.94 13.35
N GLY A 136 -2.43 5.23 14.32
CA GLY A 136 -2.71 3.82 14.57
C GLY A 136 -2.23 3.35 15.94
N PRO A 137 -2.36 2.04 16.23
CA PRO A 137 -1.89 1.47 17.49
C PRO A 137 -0.40 1.74 17.71
N GLY A 138 -0.05 2.43 18.80
CA GLY A 138 1.34 2.80 19.09
C GLY A 138 1.93 3.92 18.22
N PHE A 139 1.14 4.53 17.34
CA PHE A 139 1.58 5.62 16.47
C PHE A 139 0.55 6.75 16.45
N ASN A 140 0.86 7.89 17.07
CA ASN A 140 -0.05 9.04 17.11
C ASN A 140 0.51 10.22 16.29
N ARG A 141 -0.27 11.28 16.16
CA ARG A 141 0.09 12.45 15.35
C ARG A 141 1.40 13.14 15.77
N SER A 142 1.85 13.01 17.03
CA SER A 142 3.15 13.57 17.46
C SER A 142 4.33 12.84 16.84
N HIS A 143 4.12 11.62 16.33
CA HIS A 143 5.12 10.86 15.60
C HIS A 143 5.22 11.27 14.13
N CYS A 144 4.26 12.03 13.58
CA CYS A 144 4.33 12.52 12.20
C CYS A 144 5.49 13.54 12.04
N ASN A 145 6.28 13.40 10.98
CA ASN A 145 7.46 14.25 10.75
C ASN A 145 7.77 14.36 9.23
N ARG A 146 8.87 14.98 8.80
CA ARG A 146 9.17 15.12 7.35
C ARG A 146 9.41 13.78 6.63
N LYS A 147 9.66 12.67 7.35
CA LYS A 147 9.74 11.33 6.76
C LYS A 147 8.37 10.72 6.46
N TYR A 148 7.33 11.12 7.22
CA TYR A 148 5.92 10.71 7.09
C TYR A 148 5.03 11.94 7.34
N PRO A 149 4.79 12.75 6.31
CA PRO A 149 4.28 14.11 6.47
C PRO A 149 2.78 14.14 6.82
N PRO A 150 2.35 15.10 7.65
CA PRO A 150 0.98 15.20 8.15
C PRO A 150 -0.02 15.82 7.17
N TYR A 151 0.38 16.15 5.93
CA TYR A 151 -0.45 16.95 5.03
C TYR A 151 -1.13 16.10 3.96
N PRO A 152 -2.48 16.10 3.90
CA PRO A 152 -3.16 15.65 2.69
C PRO A 152 -2.82 16.59 1.54
N SER A 153 -2.61 16.04 0.34
CA SER A 153 -2.69 16.85 -0.88
C SER A 153 -4.06 17.55 -0.95
N PRO A 154 -4.16 18.77 -1.53
CA PRO A 154 -5.46 19.39 -1.78
C PRO A 154 -6.38 18.39 -2.49
N PRO A 155 -7.68 18.36 -2.13
CA PRO A 155 -8.57 17.27 -2.47
C PRO A 155 -8.59 17.06 -3.99
N ALA A 156 -8.26 15.85 -4.43
CA ALA A 156 -8.77 15.38 -5.71
C ALA A 156 -10.29 15.26 -5.54
N THR A 157 -11.04 15.85 -6.46
CA THR A 157 -12.47 15.60 -6.62
C THR A 157 -12.69 14.12 -6.90
N GLY A 158 -12.81 13.30 -5.85
CA GLY A 158 -12.96 11.85 -5.95
C GLY A 158 -13.20 11.22 -4.58
N PRO A 159 -13.98 10.13 -4.49
CA PRO A 159 -14.36 9.53 -3.22
C PRO A 159 -13.16 8.97 -2.45
N ARG A 160 -13.14 9.24 -1.13
CA ARG A 160 -12.13 8.80 -0.16
C ARG A 160 -12.06 7.26 -0.13
N SER A 161 -10.88 6.70 -0.42
CA SER A 161 -10.63 5.25 -0.30
C SER A 161 -10.61 4.85 1.17
N THR A 162 -11.43 3.88 1.57
CA THR A 162 -11.46 3.30 2.94
C THR A 162 -10.78 1.92 3.00
N SER A 163 -9.76 1.70 2.16
CA SER A 163 -9.01 0.44 2.13
C SER A 163 -7.97 0.41 3.26
N ALA A 164 -8.23 -0.45 4.24
CA ALA A 164 -7.32 -0.77 5.35
C ALA A 164 -6.18 -1.73 4.93
N ASP A 165 -5.51 -1.47 3.81
CA ASP A 165 -4.30 -2.19 3.41
C ASP A 165 -3.05 -1.36 3.72
N ARG A 166 -2.31 -1.85 4.72
CA ARG A 166 -1.22 -1.17 5.42
C ARG A 166 0.02 -1.08 4.53
N THR A 167 0.50 0.14 4.32
CA THR A 167 1.78 0.42 3.66
C THR A 167 2.51 1.45 4.52
N ASN A 168 3.53 1.03 5.27
CA ASN A 168 4.36 1.94 6.09
C ASN A 168 5.48 2.56 5.26
N LEU A 169 5.15 3.58 4.46
CA LEU A 169 6.11 4.25 3.59
C LEU A 169 7.08 5.09 4.44
N SER A 170 8.40 4.84 4.32
CA SER A 170 9.42 5.63 5.02
C SER A 170 10.47 6.13 4.03
N SER A 171 10.78 7.44 4.08
CA SER A 171 11.89 8.00 3.30
C SER A 171 13.21 7.76 4.02
N THR A 172 14.21 7.27 3.29
CA THR A 172 15.59 7.21 3.78
C THR A 172 16.39 8.36 3.18
N SER A 173 17.14 9.03 4.06
CA SER A 173 18.25 9.94 3.76
C SER A 173 19.51 9.16 3.41
#